data_AF-A0A2S8FDL1-F1
#
_entry.id   AF-A0A2S8FDL1-F1
#
_cell.length_a   1.000
_cell.length_b   1.000
_cell.length_c   1.000
_cell.angle_alpha   90.00
_cell.angle_beta   90.00
_cell.angle_gamma   90.00
#
_symmetry.space_group_name_H-M   'P 1'
#
loop_
_entity.id
_entity.type
_entity.pdbx_description
1 polymer ?
#
loop_
_entity_poly.entity_id
_entity_poly.type
_entity_poly.pdbx_seq_one_letter_code
_entity_poly.pdbx_strand_id
1 'polypeptide(L)' 'MITGTVKSQVDKIWNAFWSGGISHGLTVIEQVTYLLFARRLDEIHTAKRTPTHFQN' A
#
# COMPACT_ATOMS: atom_id res chain seq x y z
N MET A 1 1.20 -14.74 14.20
CA MET A 1 1.50 -15.62 13.05
C MET A 1 0.84 -15.01 11.82
N ILE A 2 1.53 -14.91 10.68
CA ILE A 2 0.91 -14.45 9.43
C ILE A 2 -0.07 -15.52 8.94
N THR A 3 -1.29 -15.12 8.56
CA THR A 3 -2.28 -16.06 8.01
C THR A 3 -1.95 -16.41 6.56
N GLY A 4 -2.44 -17.54 6.06
CA GLY A 4 -2.22 -17.96 4.66
C GLY A 4 -2.69 -16.93 3.64
N THR A 5 -3.81 -16.25 3.93
CA THR A 5 -4.36 -15.19 3.07
C THR A 5 -3.42 -13.99 2.98
N VAL A 6 -2.91 -13.52 4.12
CA VAL A 6 -2.00 -12.35 4.14
C VAL A 6 -0.68 -12.72 3.46
N LYS A 7 -0.15 -13.92 3.69
CA LYS A 7 1.03 -14.40 2.97
C LYS A 7 0.81 -14.40 1.46
N SER A 8 -0.32 -14.92 0.98
CA SER A 8 -0.65 -14.94 -0.45
C SER A 8 -0.72 -13.52 -1.07
N GLN A 9 -1.22 -12.54 -0.32
CA GLN A 9 -1.24 -11.15 -0.78
C GLN A 9 0.17 -10.56 -0.89
N VAL A 10 1.03 -10.83 0.09
CA VAL A 10 2.45 -10.41 0.07
C VAL A 10 3.17 -11.06 -1.11
N ASP A 11 2.97 -12.36 -1.34
CA ASP A 11 3.57 -13.09 -2.47
C ASP A 11 3.15 -12.49 -3.82
N LYS A 12 1.89 -12.07 -3.97
CA LYS A 12 1.40 -11.41 -5.20
C LYS A 12 2.10 -10.08 -5.45
N ILE A 13 2.27 -9.26 -4.41
CA ILE A 13 2.99 -7.98 -4.51
C ILE A 13 4.44 -8.25 -4.93
N TRP A 14 5.09 -9.22 -4.28
CA TRP A 14 6.45 -9.62 -4.61
C TRP A 14 6.60 -10.04 -6.08
N ASN A 15 5.68 -10.88 -6.57
CA ASN A 15 5.68 -11.33 -7.96
C ASN A 15 5.46 -10.18 -8.96
N ALA A 16 4.66 -9.18 -8.61
CA ALA A 16 4.44 -8.01 -9.46
C ALA A 16 5.71 -7.15 -9.61
N PHE A 17 6.47 -6.95 -8.52
CA PHE A 17 7.76 -6.26 -8.60
C PHE A 17 8.79 -7.06 -9.41
N TRP A 18 8.83 -8.38 -9.20
CA TRP A 18 9.73 -9.27 -9.92
C TRP A 18 9.46 -9.26 -11.43
N SER A 19 8.19 -9.41 -11.85
CA SER A 19 7.81 -9.37 -13.28
C SER A 19 7.97 -7.98 -13.89
N GLY A 20 7.92 -6.93 -13.08
CA GLY A 20 8.21 -5.54 -13.47
C GLY A 20 9.69 -5.19 -13.55
N GLY A 21 10.61 -6.14 -13.31
CA GLY A 21 12.06 -5.93 -13.43
C GLY A 21 12.75 -5.40 -12.17
N ILE A 22 12.05 -5.34 -11.03
CA ILE A 22 12.61 -4.96 -9.73
C ILE A 22 12.81 -6.23 -8.90
N SER A 23 14.01 -6.81 -8.99
CA SER A 23 14.36 -8.09 -8.36
C SER A 23 15.15 -7.94 -7.05
N HIS A 24 15.71 -6.77 -6.78
CA HIS A 24 16.49 -6.53 -5.56
C HIS A 24 15.57 -6.35 -4.34
N GLY A 25 15.66 -7.26 -3.37
CA GLY A 25 14.71 -7.35 -2.26
C GLY A 25 14.60 -6.09 -1.39
N LEU A 26 15.72 -5.41 -1.11
CA LEU A 26 15.69 -4.15 -0.35
C LEU A 26 14.89 -3.08 -1.11
N THR A 27 15.09 -3.00 -2.43
CA THR A 27 14.40 -2.04 -3.28
C THR A 27 12.89 -2.32 -3.32
N VAL A 28 12.47 -3.58 -3.38
CA VAL A 28 11.04 -3.95 -3.29
C VAL A 28 10.43 -3.47 -1.97
N ILE A 29 11.13 -3.68 -0.85
CA ILE A 29 10.67 -3.25 0.47
C ILE A 29 10.52 -1.73 0.53
N GLU A 30 11.48 -0.98 0.00
CA GLU A 30 11.42 0.49 -0.08
C GLU A 30 10.22 0.96 -0.92
N GLN A 31 10.02 0.38 -2.11
CA GLN A 31 8.90 0.75 -2.98
C GLN A 31 7.54 0.43 -2.33
N VAL A 32 7.38 -0.74 -1.73
CA VAL A 32 6.16 -1.10 -0.99
C VAL A 32 5.92 -0.12 0.15
N THR A 33 6.97 0.24 0.89
CA THR A 33 6.89 1.21 1.98
C THR A 33 6.41 2.56 1.46
N TYR A 34 7.00 3.09 0.38
CA TYR A 34 6.57 4.35 -0.21
C TYR A 34 5.09 4.33 -0.63
N LEU A 35 4.61 3.26 -1.25
CA LEU A 35 3.20 3.12 -1.62
C LEU A 35 2.26 3.11 -0.40
N LEU A 36 2.64 2.41 0.67
CA LEU A 36 1.87 2.37 1.91
C LEU A 36 1.80 3.75 2.57
N PHE A 37 2.91 4.48 2.60
CA PHE A 37 2.94 5.85 3.12
C PHE A 37 2.11 6.81 2.27
N ALA A 38 2.24 6.75 0.94
CA ALA A 38 1.46 7.59 0.02
C ALA A 38 -0.06 7.34 0.19
N ARG A 39 -0.48 6.07 0.22
CA ARG A 39 -1.87 5.70 0.47
C ARG A 39 -2.36 6.20 1.82
N ARG A 40 -1.56 6.04 2.89
CA ARG A 40 -1.94 6.50 4.23
C ARG A 40 -2.13 8.02 4.28
N LEU A 41 -1.27 8.77 3.61
CA LEU A 41 -1.40 10.23 3.51
C LEU A 41 -2.69 10.62 2.79
N ASP A 42 -3.02 9.94 1.69
CA ASP A 42 -4.25 10.18 0.93
C ASP A 42 -5.51 9.85 1.74
N GLU A 43 -5.51 8.74 2.49
CA GLU A 43 -6.60 8.37 3.39
C GLU A 43 -6.83 9.43 4.49
N ILE A 44 -5.74 9.94 5.09
CA ILE A 44 -5.81 11.01 6.11
C ILE A 44 -6.37 12.29 5.50
N HIS A 45 -5.93 12.65 4.30
CA HIS A 45 -6.39 13.87 3.63
C HIS A 45 -7.84 13.77 3.19
N THR A 46 -8.25 12.62 2.65
CA THR A 46 -9.64 12.33 2.29
C THR A 46 -10.54 12.38 3.51
N ALA A 47 -10.17 11.72 4.62
CA ALA A 47 -10.93 11.77 5.86
C ALA A 47 -11.09 13.20 6.41
N LYS A 48 -10.06 14.06 6.24
CA LYS A 48 -10.10 15.49 6.60
C LYS A 48 -10.96 16.34 5.66
N ARG A 49 -11.18 15.91 4.41
CA ARG A 49 -12.10 16.56 3.46
C ARG A 49 -13.57 16.15 3.68
N THR A 50 -13.82 15.05 4.38
CA THR A 50 -15.17 14.55 4.66
C THR A 50 -15.96 15.23 5.81
N PRO A 51 -15.59 16.37 6.43
CA PRO A 51 -16.54 17.10 7.27
C PRO A 51 -17.06 18.35 6.56
N THR A 52 -18.34 18.70 6.82
CA THR A 52 -18.99 20.02 6.61
C THR A 52 -19.67 20.37 5.28
N HIS A 53 -20.43 19.47 4.63
CA HIS A 53 -21.32 19.93 3.55
C HIS A 53 -22.69 19.23 3.41
N PHE A 54 -23.39 18.83 4.48
CA PHE A 54 -24.83 18.46 4.39
C PHE A 54 -25.63 18.75 5.67
N GLN A 55 -25.44 19.93 6.27
CA GLN A 55 -26.44 20.51 7.18
C GLN A 55 -26.59 21.98 6.83
N ASN A 56 -27.53 22.27 5.93
CA ASN A 56 -28.33 23.49 5.79
C ASN A 56 -29.29 23.29 4.62
#